data_AF-A0A958MAS8-F1
#
_entry.id   AF-A0A958MAS8-F1
#
_cell.length_a   1.000
_cell.length_b   1.000
_cell.length_c   1.000
_cell.angle_alpha   90.00
_cell.angle_beta   90.00
_cell.angle_gamma   90.00
#
_symmetry.space_group_name_H-M   'P 1'
#
loop_
_entity.id
_entity.type
_entity.pdbx_description
1 polymer ?
#
loop_
_entity_poly.entity_id
_entity_poly.type
_entity_poly.pdbx_seq_one_letter_code
_entity_poly.pdbx_strand_id
1 'polypeptide(L)'
;TIYLGQAVPIESLKSILPQYPEAVFISYFTVAPGKDKIDRYIADFNEQLNCRNRNALWLLGKQWVNLSSIPAFVSTFTAIEDVIKLL
;
A
#
# COMPACT_ATOMS: atom_id res chain seq x y z
N THR A 1 9.39 -11.93 -5.70
CA THR A 1 10.51 -10.95 -5.73
C THR A 1 10.04 -9.63 -5.17
N ILE A 2 10.83 -8.95 -4.35
CA ILE A 2 10.49 -7.65 -3.75
C ILE A 2 11.42 -6.59 -4.35
N TYR A 3 10.83 -5.49 -4.82
CA TYR A 3 11.56 -4.31 -5.28
C TYR A 3 11.42 -3.20 -4.25
N LEU A 4 12.55 -2.72 -3.73
CA LEU A 4 12.60 -1.63 -2.76
C LEU A 4 13.19 -0.39 -3.43
N GLY A 5 12.41 0.68 -3.49
CA GLY A 5 12.85 2.00 -3.94
C GLY A 5 13.07 2.94 -2.76
N GLN A 6 13.93 3.94 -2.94
CA GLN A 6 13.95 5.11 -2.06
C GLN A 6 12.64 5.89 -2.22
N ALA A 7 12.00 6.31 -1.13
CA ALA A 7 10.78 7.14 -1.05
C ALA A 7 10.12 7.50 -2.40
N VAL A 8 9.50 6.49 -3.05
CA VAL A 8 8.99 6.63 -4.41
C VAL A 8 7.59 7.25 -4.34
N PRO A 9 7.34 8.39 -5.03
CA PRO A 9 5.99 8.94 -5.14
C PRO A 9 5.03 7.96 -5.81
N ILE A 10 3.75 8.01 -5.42
CA ILE A 10 2.72 7.08 -5.93
C ILE A 10 2.52 7.24 -7.43
N GLU A 11 2.69 8.45 -7.96
CA GLU A 11 2.57 8.79 -9.37
C GLU A 11 3.62 8.06 -10.21
N SER A 12 4.84 7.93 -9.70
CA SER A 12 5.95 7.27 -10.39
C SER A 12 5.68 5.78 -10.59
N LEU A 13 4.91 5.16 -9.70
CA LEU A 13 4.57 3.75 -9.75
C LEU A 13 3.59 3.41 -10.89
N LYS A 14 2.90 4.39 -11.47
CA LYS A 14 2.06 4.16 -12.66
C LYS A 14 2.85 3.61 -13.84
N SER A 15 4.09 4.08 -14.00
CA SER A 15 4.97 3.72 -15.12
C SER A 15 5.36 2.23 -15.13
N ILE A 16 5.32 1.56 -13.97
CA ILE A 16 5.69 0.15 -13.85
C ILE A 16 4.49 -0.80 -14.01
N LEU A 17 3.25 -0.32 -13.90
CA LEU A 17 2.03 -1.13 -14.02
C LEU A 17 1.96 -1.97 -15.31
N PRO A 18 2.35 -1.47 -16.50
CA PRO A 18 2.31 -2.27 -17.72
C PRO A 18 3.22 -3.51 -17.68
N GLN A 19 4.28 -3.47 -16.86
CA GLN A 19 5.23 -4.57 -16.70
C GLN A 19 4.78 -5.56 -15.61
N TYR A 20 3.90 -5.13 -14.70
CA TYR A 20 3.42 -5.91 -13.56
C TYR A 20 1.88 -5.86 -13.51
N PRO A 21 1.19 -6.73 -14.28
CA PRO A 21 -0.27 -6.69 -14.42
C PRO A 21 -1.03 -7.05 -13.13
N GLU A 22 -0.36 -7.72 -12.18
CA GLU A 22 -0.83 -7.98 -10.81
C GLU A 22 0.35 -7.75 -9.87
N ALA A 23 0.24 -6.74 -9.01
CA ALA A 23 1.29 -6.35 -8.09
C ALA A 23 0.73 -6.10 -6.69
N VAL A 24 1.55 -6.43 -5.69
CA VAL A 24 1.32 -6.06 -4.29
C VAL A 24 2.21 -4.86 -3.97
N PHE A 25 1.58 -3.75 -3.61
CA PHE A 25 2.26 -2.54 -3.16
C PHE A 25 2.34 -2.53 -1.64
N ILE A 26 3.54 -2.34 -1.10
CA ILE A 26 3.79 -2.43 0.34
C ILE A 26 4.15 -1.04 0.86
N SER A 27 3.48 -0.59 1.93
CA SER A 27 3.74 0.71 2.56
C SER A 27 3.83 0.55 4.08
N TYR A 28 4.90 1.04 4.69
CA TYR A 28 5.12 0.91 6.13
C TYR A 28 5.00 2.27 6.84
N PHE A 29 3.90 2.44 7.57
CA PHE A 29 3.55 3.67 8.28
C PHE A 29 3.98 3.60 9.76
N THR A 30 5.27 3.84 10.01
CA THR A 30 5.84 3.89 11.37
C THR A 30 5.69 5.29 11.99
N VAL A 31 6.16 6.31 11.28
CA VAL A 31 6.18 7.72 11.73
C VAL A 31 5.24 8.61 10.90
N ALA A 32 5.17 8.34 9.60
CA ALA A 32 4.33 9.07 8.64
C ALA A 32 3.71 8.07 7.65
N PRO A 33 2.58 8.42 7.01
CA PRO A 33 1.80 9.64 7.19
C PRO A 33 1.00 9.65 8.52
N GLY A 34 0.53 10.84 8.91
CA GLY A 34 -0.41 10.98 10.04
C GLY A 34 -1.75 10.33 9.74
N LYS A 35 -2.52 9.98 10.78
CA LYS A 35 -3.80 9.26 10.67
C LYS A 35 -4.79 9.92 9.70
N ASP A 36 -4.84 11.26 9.73
CA ASP A 36 -5.65 12.13 8.89
C ASP A 36 -5.36 12.02 7.38
N LYS A 37 -4.23 11.42 7.01
CA LYS A 37 -3.76 11.31 5.62
C LYS A 37 -3.84 9.89 5.07
N ILE A 38 -4.14 8.90 5.91
CA ILE A 38 -4.16 7.49 5.47
C ILE A 38 -5.34 7.23 4.54
N ASP A 39 -6.53 7.74 4.86
CA ASP A 39 -7.72 7.60 4.00
C ASP A 39 -7.46 8.19 2.60
N ARG A 40 -6.84 9.38 2.57
CA ARG A 40 -6.44 10.03 1.32
C ARG A 40 -5.41 9.20 0.56
N TYR A 41 -4.42 8.65 1.24
CA TYR A 41 -3.41 7.77 0.62
C TYR A 41 -4.04 6.53 -0.03
N ILE A 42 -5.00 5.89 0.65
CA ILE A 42 -5.73 4.73 0.12
C ILE A 42 -6.57 5.13 -1.10
N ALA A 43 -7.22 6.29 -1.05
CA ALA A 43 -7.99 6.82 -2.18
C ALA A 43 -7.09 7.11 -3.39
N ASP A 44 -5.96 7.80 -3.17
CA ASP A 44 -4.97 8.11 -4.20
C ASP A 44 -4.41 6.80 -4.80
N PHE A 45 -4.13 5.79 -3.98
CA PHE A 45 -3.72 4.46 -4.46
C PHE A 45 -4.77 3.83 -5.36
N ASN A 46 -6.04 3.86 -4.94
CA ASN A 46 -7.11 3.23 -5.69
C ASN A 46 -7.29 3.88 -7.07
N GLU A 47 -7.27 5.22 -7.13
CA GLU A 47 -7.40 5.98 -8.37
C GLU A 47 -6.21 5.76 -9.30
N GLN A 48 -4.99 5.72 -8.73
CA GLN A 48 -3.77 5.79 -9.51
C GLN A 48 -3.18 4.43 -9.88
N LEU A 49 -3.28 3.45 -8.99
CA LEU A 49 -2.55 2.18 -9.08
C LEU A 49 -3.45 0.96 -9.10
N ASN A 50 -4.66 1.01 -8.53
CA ASN A 50 -5.57 -0.14 -8.50
C ASN A 50 -6.38 -0.30 -9.80
N CYS A 51 -5.69 -0.30 -10.95
CA CYS A 51 -6.34 -0.46 -12.25
C CYS A 51 -7.09 -1.80 -12.33
N ARG A 52 -8.41 -1.75 -12.58
CA ARG A 52 -9.29 -2.93 -12.72
C ARG A 52 -9.32 -3.86 -11.50
N ASN A 53 -9.06 -3.36 -10.28
CA ASN A 53 -9.05 -4.17 -9.06
C ASN A 53 -8.07 -5.35 -9.08
N ARG A 54 -6.96 -5.22 -9.80
CA ARG A 54 -5.95 -6.29 -9.92
C ARG A 54 -4.79 -6.16 -8.95
N ASN A 55 -4.61 -4.99 -8.35
CA ASN A 55 -3.48 -4.71 -7.49
C ASN A 55 -3.92 -4.67 -6.03
N ALA A 56 -3.03 -5.13 -5.15
CA ALA A 56 -3.27 -5.11 -3.72
C ALA A 56 -2.39 -4.07 -3.04
N LEU A 57 -2.89 -3.49 -1.96
CA LEU A 57 -2.14 -2.58 -1.09
C LEU A 57 -1.99 -3.22 0.28
N TRP A 58 -0.75 -3.38 0.74
CA TRP A 58 -0.40 -3.87 2.05
C TRP A 58 0.10 -2.72 2.91
N LEU A 59 -0.64 -2.40 3.97
CA LEU A 59 -0.31 -1.34 4.92
C LEU A 59 0.26 -1.95 6.20
N LEU A 60 1.49 -1.58 6.52
CA LEU A 60 2.18 -2.02 7.73
C LEU A 60 2.23 -0.91 8.77
N GLY A 61 2.33 -1.30 10.03
CA GLY A 61 2.61 -0.42 11.16
C GLY A 61 1.42 -0.17 12.06
N LYS A 62 1.51 0.87 12.89
CA LYS A 62 0.50 1.12 13.94
C LYS A 62 -0.46 2.26 13.60
N GLN A 63 -0.17 3.01 12.53
CA GLN A 63 -0.93 4.23 12.21
C GLN A 63 -2.30 3.92 11.58
N TRP A 64 -2.46 2.78 10.90
CA TRP A 64 -3.71 2.40 10.21
C TRP A 64 -4.82 1.88 11.15
N VAL A 65 -4.53 1.67 12.46
CA VAL A 65 -5.46 1.07 13.44
C VAL A 65 -6.75 1.89 13.64
N ASN A 66 -6.79 3.16 13.18
CA ASN A 66 -7.96 4.03 13.32
C ASN A 66 -8.73 4.26 12.00
N LEU A 67 -8.45 3.47 10.96
CA LEU A 67 -9.22 3.54 9.72
C LEU A 67 -10.68 3.15 9.98
N SER A 68 -11.61 3.97 9.51
CA SER A 68 -13.05 3.74 9.70
C SER A 68 -13.55 2.54 8.88
N SER A 69 -12.91 2.29 7.74
CA SER A 69 -13.19 1.16 6.85
C SER A 69 -11.94 0.81 6.07
N ILE A 70 -11.72 -0.48 5.82
CA ILE A 70 -10.61 -0.99 5.02
C ILE A 70 -11.19 -1.57 3.73
N PRO A 71 -10.86 -1.00 2.55
CA PRO A 71 -11.32 -1.55 1.27
C PRO A 71 -10.81 -2.97 1.02
N ALA A 72 -11.53 -3.74 0.19
CA ALA A 72 -11.21 -5.15 -0.06
C ALA A 72 -9.82 -5.41 -0.69
N PHE A 73 -9.26 -4.42 -1.41
CA PHE A 73 -7.92 -4.50 -1.99
C PHE A 73 -6.80 -4.13 -0.99
N VAL A 74 -7.15 -3.75 0.24
CA VAL A 74 -6.21 -3.33 1.28
C VAL A 74 -6.10 -4.43 2.34
N SER A 75 -4.87 -4.87 2.60
CA SER A 75 -4.53 -5.73 3.74
C SER A 75 -3.68 -4.96 4.73
N THR A 76 -3.91 -5.17 6.03
CA THR A 76 -3.23 -4.43 7.09
C THR A 76 -2.43 -5.36 8.00
N PHE A 77 -1.22 -4.95 8.36
CA PHE A 77 -0.28 -5.73 9.16
C PHE A 77 0.33 -4.87 10.25
N THR A 78 0.53 -5.44 11.43
CA THR A 78 1.06 -4.69 12.57
C THR A 78 2.56 -4.51 12.51
N ALA A 79 3.26 -5.51 11.96
CA ALA A 79 4.71 -5.53 11.89
C ALA A 79 5.21 -6.18 10.59
N ILE A 80 6.50 -6.01 10.30
CA ILE A 80 7.10 -6.57 9.08
C ILE A 80 7.22 -8.09 9.14
N GLU A 81 7.34 -8.64 10.34
CA GLU A 81 7.36 -10.08 10.60
C GLU A 81 6.07 -10.77 10.14
N ASP A 82 4.94 -10.06 10.18
CA ASP A 82 3.65 -10.59 9.70
C ASP A 82 3.67 -10.75 8.18
N VAL A 83 4.29 -9.81 7.48
CA VAL A 83 4.44 -9.83 6.02
C VAL A 83 5.45 -10.90 5.58
N ILE A 84 6.57 -11.03 6.31
CA ILE A 84 7.59 -12.04 6.00
C ILE A 84 7.02 -13.46 6.06
N LYS A 85 6.07 -13.74 6.98
CA LYS A 85 5.43 -15.07 7.09
C LYS A 85 4.51 -15.42 5.92
N LEU A 86 4.08 -14.44 5.13
CA LEU A 86 3.17 -14.61 4.01
C LEU A 86 3.88 -14.77 2.66
N LEU A 87 5.20 -14.55 2.65
CA LEU A 87 6.06 -14.59 1.46
C LEU A 87 6.81 -15.93 1.39
#